data_AF-A0A024P7U8-F1
#
_entry.id   AF-A0A024P7U8-F1
#
_cell.length_a   1.000
_cell.length_b   1.000
_cell.length_c   1.000
_cell.angle_alpha   90.00
_cell.angle_beta   90.00
_cell.angle_gamma   90.00
#
_symmetry.space_group_name_H-M   'P 1'
#
loop_
_entity.id
_entity.type
_entity.pdbx_description
1 polymer ?
#
loop_
_entity_poly.entity_id
_entity_poly.type
_entity_poly.pdbx_seq_one_letter_code
_entity_poly.pdbx_strand_id
1 'polypeptide(L)'
;MTKKNKRKKKTHGGAFLLPVFLLILVYVSMKSQLGDGMMSSLTEGDEGPDLSPQVLQYEDEVAMYAEQEGIGEYTDILLALMMQESGGRGKDPMQASESLCGSVGCIDDPEHSIKQGVAYFAGTLEQADGDVKLALQSYNCVKRS
;
A
#
# COMPACT_ATOMS: atom_id res chain seq x y z
N MET A 1 -45.11 -69.55 27.54
CA MET A 1 -43.78 -69.25 28.12
C MET A 1 -42.98 -68.47 27.08
N THR A 2 -42.63 -67.19 27.29
CA THR A 2 -41.29 -66.58 27.02
C THR A 2 -41.30 -65.04 27.00
N LYS A 3 -40.55 -64.49 27.97
CA LYS A 3 -39.71 -63.27 28.00
C LYS A 3 -40.27 -61.91 27.52
N LYS A 4 -40.53 -61.05 28.51
CA LYS A 4 -40.55 -59.59 28.39
C LYS A 4 -39.13 -59.08 28.06
N ASN A 5 -38.93 -58.46 26.89
CA ASN A 5 -37.68 -57.79 26.53
C ASN A 5 -37.76 -56.29 26.88
N LYS A 6 -36.98 -55.84 27.86
CA LYS A 6 -36.77 -54.42 28.18
C LYS A 6 -35.88 -53.79 27.10
N ARG A 7 -36.43 -52.90 26.28
CA ARG A 7 -35.65 -52.06 25.36
C ARG A 7 -34.91 -50.97 26.17
N LYS A 8 -33.58 -51.02 26.19
CA LYS A 8 -32.73 -49.92 26.69
C LYS A 8 -32.85 -48.73 25.74
N LYS A 9 -33.30 -47.57 26.22
CA LYS A 9 -33.28 -46.32 25.46
C LYS A 9 -31.83 -45.83 25.36
N LYS A 10 -31.29 -45.72 24.14
CA LYS A 10 -30.00 -45.06 23.89
C LYS A 10 -30.22 -43.54 23.96
N THR A 11 -29.60 -42.89 24.92
CA THR A 11 -29.58 -41.44 25.10
C THR A 11 -28.61 -40.82 24.09
N HIS A 12 -29.14 -40.19 23.04
CA HIS A 12 -28.37 -39.36 22.11
C HIS A 12 -28.11 -37.96 22.69
N GLY A 13 -27.49 -37.88 23.86
CA GLY A 13 -27.29 -36.63 24.61
C GLY A 13 -25.92 -35.96 24.42
N GLY A 14 -25.08 -36.44 23.50
CA GLY A 14 -23.68 -35.98 23.37
C GLY A 14 -23.28 -35.34 22.05
N ALA A 15 -24.10 -35.44 20.99
CA ALA A 15 -23.68 -35.04 19.64
C ALA A 15 -23.82 -33.53 19.34
N PHE A 16 -24.54 -32.77 20.17
CA PHE A 16 -24.81 -31.34 19.93
C PHE A 16 -23.86 -30.40 20.70
N LEU A 17 -23.10 -30.91 21.68
CA LEU A 17 -22.19 -30.08 22.48
C LEU A 17 -20.91 -29.69 21.72
N LEU A 18 -20.44 -30.57 20.83
CA LEU A 18 -19.21 -30.37 20.06
C LEU A 18 -19.31 -29.23 19.02
N PRO A 19 -20.38 -29.08 18.21
CA PRO A 19 -20.50 -27.93 17.31
C PRO A 19 -20.71 -26.61 18.06
N VAL A 20 -21.42 -26.62 19.19
CA VAL A 20 -21.62 -25.41 20.02
C VAL A 20 -20.30 -24.96 20.65
N PHE A 21 -19.47 -25.91 21.11
CA PHE A 21 -18.16 -25.60 21.66
C PHE A 21 -17.20 -25.01 20.60
N LEU A 22 -17.21 -25.52 19.37
CA LEU A 22 -16.42 -24.96 18.27
C LEU A 22 -16.83 -23.52 17.92
N LEU A 23 -18.13 -23.23 17.92
CA LEU A 23 -18.63 -21.87 17.67
C LEU A 23 -18.19 -20.88 18.77
N ILE A 24 -18.17 -21.32 20.03
CA ILE A 24 -17.68 -20.49 21.14
C ILE A 24 -16.18 -20.21 21.02
N LEU A 25 -15.37 -21.19 20.61
CA LEU A 25 -13.92 -20.99 20.39
C LEU A 25 -13.63 -20.00 19.26
N VAL A 26 -14.38 -20.06 18.16
CA VAL A 26 -14.27 -19.08 17.06
C VAL A 26 -14.64 -17.69 17.55
N TYR A 27 -15.73 -17.55 18.31
CA TYR A 27 -16.17 -16.26 18.86
C TYR A 27 -15.14 -15.64 19.81
N VAL A 28 -14.52 -16.42 20.70
CA VAL A 28 -13.46 -15.94 21.60
C VAL A 28 -12.24 -15.51 20.79
N SER A 29 -11.83 -16.28 19.79
CA SER A 29 -10.68 -15.95 18.93
C SER A 29 -10.87 -14.64 18.16
N MET A 30 -12.10 -14.32 17.74
CA MET A 30 -12.43 -13.06 17.07
C MET A 30 -12.39 -11.85 18.01
N LYS A 31 -12.71 -12.02 19.30
CA LYS A 31 -12.63 -10.93 20.30
C LYS A 31 -11.19 -10.57 20.66
N SER A 32 -10.26 -11.53 20.58
CA SER A 32 -8.84 -11.33 20.90
C SER A 32 -8.08 -10.44 19.90
N GLN A 33 -8.66 -10.13 18.73
CA GLN A 33 -8.06 -9.24 17.74
C GLN A 33 -8.48 -7.76 17.90
N LEU A 34 -9.28 -7.44 18.91
CA LEU A 34 -9.86 -6.11 19.14
C LEU A 34 -9.43 -5.47 20.47
N GLY A 35 -8.33 -5.91 21.08
CA GLY A 35 -7.77 -5.18 22.23
C GLY A 35 -6.54 -5.83 22.86
N ASP A 36 -5.35 -5.36 22.48
CA ASP A 36 -4.40 -4.72 23.40
C ASP A 36 -3.20 -4.17 22.58
N GLY A 37 -3.25 -2.87 22.29
CA GLY A 37 -2.19 -2.13 21.61
C GLY A 37 -2.22 -0.69 22.11
N MET A 38 -1.68 -0.48 23.31
CA MET A 38 -1.54 0.84 23.93
C MET A 38 -0.69 1.79 23.07
N MET A 39 -1.37 2.75 22.44
CA MET A 39 -1.09 4.21 22.37
C MET A 39 0.38 4.70 22.31
N SER A 40 0.80 5.14 21.11
CA SER A 40 1.56 6.39 20.82
C SER A 40 1.70 6.43 19.29
N SER A 41 1.29 7.42 18.52
CA SER A 41 1.40 8.86 18.71
C SER A 41 0.44 9.55 17.74
N LEU A 42 -0.16 10.63 18.23
CA LEU A 42 -0.88 11.71 17.54
C LEU A 42 -0.58 11.84 16.03
N THR A 43 -1.59 11.62 15.18
CA THR A 43 -2.12 12.55 14.18
C THR A 43 -3.33 11.92 13.49
N GLU A 44 -4.50 12.51 13.64
CA GLU A 44 -5.63 12.22 12.75
C GLU A 44 -5.33 12.83 11.37
N GLY A 45 -4.81 12.01 10.47
CA GLY A 45 -4.60 12.32 9.07
C GLY A 45 -4.39 11.01 8.33
N ASP A 46 -5.32 10.68 7.43
CA ASP A 46 -5.32 9.58 6.45
C ASP A 46 -4.03 8.71 6.47
N GLU A 47 -4.03 7.60 7.24
CA GLU A 47 -2.84 6.76 7.42
C GLU A 47 -2.55 5.92 6.15
N GLY A 48 -1.91 6.55 5.17
CA GLY A 48 -1.06 5.85 4.22
C GLY A 48 0.16 5.24 4.94
N PRO A 49 0.78 4.17 4.39
CA PRO A 49 1.99 3.62 4.98
C PRO A 49 3.11 4.66 5.03
N ASP A 50 3.86 4.69 6.14
CA ASP A 50 5.02 5.57 6.29
C ASP A 50 6.02 5.40 5.15
N LEU A 51 6.54 6.53 4.66
CA LEU A 51 7.63 6.52 3.68
C LEU A 51 8.91 5.93 4.30
N SER A 52 9.68 5.24 3.47
CA SER A 52 10.92 4.60 3.89
C SER A 52 12.01 5.67 4.02
N PRO A 53 12.99 5.48 4.92
CA PRO A 53 14.13 6.38 5.01
C PRO A 53 14.89 6.56 3.68
N GLN A 54 14.86 5.54 2.80
CA GLN A 54 15.49 5.59 1.48
C GLN A 54 14.78 6.52 0.50
N VAL A 55 13.50 6.80 0.71
CA VAL A 55 12.74 7.80 -0.06
C VAL A 55 12.92 9.17 0.57
N LEU A 56 12.79 9.26 1.90
CA LEU A 56 12.86 10.53 2.63
C LEU A 56 14.21 11.24 2.48
N GLN A 57 15.31 10.53 2.21
CA GLN A 57 16.60 11.18 1.90
C GLN A 57 16.55 12.09 0.67
N TYR A 58 15.54 11.95 -0.20
CA TYR A 58 15.34 12.74 -1.41
C TYR A 58 14.27 13.82 -1.26
N GLU A 59 13.69 14.02 -0.07
CA GLU A 59 12.60 14.97 0.17
C GLU A 59 12.95 16.38 -0.30
N ASP A 60 14.10 16.92 0.10
CA ASP A 60 14.55 18.25 -0.29
C ASP A 60 14.76 18.38 -1.81
N GLU A 61 15.33 17.36 -2.45
CA GLU A 61 15.57 17.35 -3.89
C GLU A 61 14.25 17.28 -4.69
N VAL A 62 13.34 16.41 -4.27
CA VAL A 62 12.00 16.28 -4.86
C VAL A 62 11.23 17.58 -4.71
N ALA A 63 11.22 18.18 -3.51
CA ALA A 63 10.56 19.46 -3.25
C ALA A 63 11.15 20.58 -4.13
N MET A 64 12.48 20.66 -4.24
CA MET A 64 13.15 21.66 -5.07
C MET A 64 12.72 21.56 -6.53
N TYR A 65 12.71 20.36 -7.11
CA TYR A 65 12.28 20.16 -8.50
C TYR A 65 10.76 20.35 -8.67
N ALA A 66 9.95 19.96 -7.69
CA ALA A 66 8.50 20.15 -7.73
C ALA A 66 8.14 21.64 -7.75
N GLU A 67 8.83 22.47 -6.96
CA GLU A 67 8.69 23.93 -6.99
C GLU A 67 9.11 24.53 -8.34
N GLN A 68 10.18 24.02 -8.95
CA GLN A 68 10.62 24.48 -10.29
C GLN A 68 9.58 24.21 -11.37
N GLU A 69 8.87 23.08 -11.27
CA GLU A 69 7.80 22.69 -12.19
C GLU A 69 6.42 23.27 -11.78
N GLY A 70 6.34 24.05 -10.70
CA GLY A 70 5.10 24.68 -10.23
C GLY A 70 4.11 23.71 -9.57
N ILE A 71 4.57 22.54 -9.15
CA ILE A 71 3.78 21.46 -8.54
C ILE A 71 4.24 21.14 -7.11
N GLY A 72 4.79 22.13 -6.40
CA GLY A 72 5.35 21.97 -5.04
C GLY A 72 4.39 21.35 -4.02
N GLU A 73 3.09 21.64 -4.13
CA GLU A 73 2.04 21.06 -3.27
C GLU A 73 1.89 19.52 -3.43
N TYR A 74 2.47 18.95 -4.48
CA TYR A 74 2.42 17.52 -4.78
C TYR A 74 3.68 16.77 -4.33
N THR A 75 4.57 17.39 -3.54
CA THR A 75 5.83 16.77 -3.06
C THR A 75 5.59 15.42 -2.38
N ASP A 76 4.62 15.31 -1.48
CA ASP A 76 4.29 14.05 -0.80
C ASP A 76 3.83 12.96 -1.78
N ILE A 77 3.10 13.35 -2.83
CA ILE A 77 2.65 12.44 -3.89
C ILE A 77 3.85 11.96 -4.72
N LEU A 78 4.81 12.84 -5.01
CA LEU A 78 6.04 12.49 -5.74
C LEU A 78 6.93 11.54 -4.92
N LEU A 79 7.02 11.73 -3.60
CA LEU A 79 7.73 10.81 -2.71
C LEU A 79 7.02 9.45 -2.63
N ALA A 80 5.70 9.43 -2.49
CA ALA A 80 4.91 8.20 -2.55
C ALA A 80 5.04 7.49 -3.91
N LEU A 81 5.13 8.25 -5.00
CA LEU A 81 5.40 7.72 -6.33
C LEU A 81 6.81 7.09 -6.40
N MET A 82 7.84 7.78 -5.91
CA MET A 82 9.20 7.24 -5.82
C MET A 82 9.25 5.95 -4.97
N MET A 83 8.51 5.91 -3.87
CA MET A 83 8.34 4.71 -3.06
C MET A 83 7.83 3.54 -3.91
N GLN A 84 6.79 3.77 -4.69
CA GLN A 84 6.17 2.72 -5.50
C GLN A 84 7.06 2.25 -6.66
N GLU A 85 7.86 3.15 -7.24
CA GLU A 85 8.72 2.84 -8.39
C GLU A 85 9.96 2.03 -8.00
N SER A 86 10.66 2.45 -6.95
CA SER A 86 11.89 1.78 -6.52
C SER A 86 12.04 1.65 -5.01
N GLY A 87 11.25 2.38 -4.22
CA GLY A 87 11.50 2.54 -2.79
C GLY A 87 12.70 3.46 -2.51
N GLY A 88 13.02 4.39 -3.42
CA GLY A 88 14.18 5.28 -3.32
C GLY A 88 15.52 4.58 -3.55
N ARG A 89 15.55 3.51 -4.35
CA ARG A 89 16.75 2.66 -4.54
C ARG A 89 17.30 2.75 -5.96
N GLY A 90 18.61 2.51 -6.05
CA GLY A 90 19.31 2.40 -7.33
C GLY A 90 19.67 3.76 -7.91
N LYS A 91 20.02 3.76 -9.19
CA LYS A 91 20.44 4.96 -9.92
C LYS A 91 19.27 5.73 -10.54
N ASP A 92 18.13 5.06 -10.68
CA ASP A 92 16.91 5.63 -11.25
C ASP A 92 15.74 5.45 -10.25
N PRO A 93 15.77 6.17 -9.10
CA PRO A 93 14.79 6.01 -8.03
C PRO A 93 13.34 6.31 -8.44
N MET A 94 13.12 7.20 -9.41
CA MET A 94 11.78 7.47 -9.95
C MET A 94 11.43 6.60 -11.17
N GLN A 95 12.31 5.66 -11.56
CA GLN A 95 12.19 4.84 -12.78
C GLN A 95 11.88 5.70 -14.02
N ALA A 96 12.51 6.85 -14.14
CA ALA A 96 12.23 7.87 -15.14
C ALA A 96 12.94 7.60 -16.49
N SER A 97 13.80 6.58 -16.58
CA SER A 97 14.52 6.25 -17.83
C SER A 97 13.59 6.05 -19.01
N GLU A 98 12.47 5.34 -18.84
CA GLU A 98 11.55 5.03 -19.94
C GLU A 98 10.88 6.28 -20.52
N SER A 99 10.58 7.29 -19.70
CA SER A 99 10.01 8.56 -20.20
C SER A 99 11.05 9.46 -20.88
N LEU A 100 12.34 9.27 -20.60
CA LEU A 100 13.43 10.05 -21.19
C LEU A 100 13.97 9.44 -22.48
N CYS A 101 14.32 8.16 -22.44
CA CYS A 101 15.10 7.50 -23.49
C CYS A 101 14.40 6.26 -24.07
N GLY A 102 13.23 5.87 -23.55
CA GLY A 102 12.48 4.71 -24.02
C GLY A 102 13.08 3.35 -23.66
N SER A 103 14.05 3.29 -22.73
CA SER A 103 14.63 2.04 -22.26
C SER A 103 14.93 2.10 -20.76
N VAL A 104 14.76 0.97 -20.07
CA VAL A 104 15.04 0.86 -18.64
C VAL A 104 16.54 1.08 -18.34
N GLY A 105 16.85 1.89 -17.33
CA GLY A 105 18.19 2.01 -16.77
C GLY A 105 19.19 2.84 -17.59
N CYS A 106 18.72 3.73 -18.46
CA CYS A 106 19.59 4.68 -19.16
C CYS A 106 20.00 5.88 -18.29
N ILE A 107 19.22 6.18 -17.24
CA ILE A 107 19.61 7.16 -16.22
C ILE A 107 20.48 6.46 -15.19
N ASP A 108 21.68 7.00 -14.97
CA ASP A 108 22.68 6.46 -14.04
C ASP A 108 22.99 7.38 -12.85
N ASP A 109 22.24 8.46 -12.72
CA ASP A 109 22.34 9.48 -11.69
C ASP A 109 20.97 9.71 -10.99
N PRO A 110 20.86 9.53 -9.66
CA PRO A 110 19.61 9.71 -8.93
C PRO A 110 19.00 11.10 -9.05
N GLU A 111 19.81 12.16 -9.04
CA GLU A 111 19.30 13.54 -9.15
C GLU A 111 18.65 13.76 -10.52
N HIS A 112 19.27 13.27 -11.59
CA HIS A 112 18.70 13.29 -12.93
C HIS A 112 17.38 12.49 -13.03
N SER A 113 17.31 11.33 -12.36
CA SER A 113 16.06 10.56 -12.26
C SER A 113 14.95 11.35 -11.59
N ILE A 114 15.26 12.05 -10.49
CA ILE A 114 14.30 12.87 -9.76
C ILE A 114 13.82 14.01 -10.64
N LYS A 115 14.74 14.79 -11.19
CA LYS A 115 14.42 15.92 -12.08
C LYS A 115 13.51 15.49 -13.24
N GLN A 116 13.88 14.42 -13.93
CA GLN A 116 13.10 13.90 -15.06
C GLN A 116 11.74 13.34 -14.60
N GLY A 117 11.69 12.60 -13.49
CA GLY A 117 10.47 12.02 -12.96
C GLY A 117 9.46 13.10 -12.53
N VAL A 118 9.93 14.15 -11.87
CA VAL A 118 9.11 15.30 -11.46
C VAL A 118 8.57 16.05 -12.69
N ALA A 119 9.44 16.41 -13.65
CA ALA A 119 9.01 17.09 -14.88
C ALA A 119 8.01 16.25 -15.69
N TYR A 120 8.23 14.93 -15.75
CA TYR A 120 7.31 14.03 -16.44
C TYR A 120 5.95 13.95 -15.73
N PHE A 121 5.92 13.88 -14.39
CA PHE A 121 4.68 13.91 -13.62
C PHE A 121 3.95 15.26 -13.75
N ALA A 122 4.67 16.38 -13.76
CA ALA A 122 4.06 17.69 -14.01
C ALA A 122 3.34 17.73 -15.37
N GLY A 123 3.99 17.20 -16.41
CA GLY A 123 3.38 17.07 -17.74
C GLY A 123 2.17 16.13 -17.78
N THR A 124 2.15 15.03 -17.00
CA THR A 124 0.96 14.16 -16.93
C THR A 124 -0.17 14.81 -16.13
N LEU A 125 0.15 15.60 -15.11
CA LEU A 125 -0.82 16.34 -14.32
C LEU A 125 -1.50 17.44 -15.13
N GLU A 126 -0.72 18.19 -15.92
CA GLU A 126 -1.25 19.19 -16.86
C GLU A 126 -2.19 18.55 -17.88
N GLN A 127 -1.78 17.44 -18.51
CA GLN A 127 -2.61 16.72 -19.48
C GLN A 127 -3.88 16.12 -18.85
N ALA A 128 -3.85 15.84 -17.55
CA ALA A 128 -4.97 15.34 -16.78
C ALA A 128 -5.88 16.45 -16.21
N ASP A 129 -5.62 17.73 -16.55
CA ASP A 129 -6.35 18.89 -16.01
C ASP A 129 -6.38 18.90 -14.47
N GLY A 130 -5.25 18.54 -13.85
CA GLY A 130 -5.10 18.47 -12.40
C GLY A 130 -5.68 17.21 -11.75
N ASP A 131 -6.25 16.25 -12.50
CA ASP A 131 -6.68 14.96 -11.94
C ASP A 131 -5.45 14.12 -11.57
N VAL A 132 -5.09 14.17 -10.29
CA VAL A 132 -3.95 13.44 -9.71
C VAL A 132 -4.04 11.94 -9.95
N LYS A 133 -5.24 11.34 -9.87
CA LYS A 133 -5.39 9.89 -10.04
C LYS A 133 -5.12 9.52 -11.50
N LEU A 134 -5.65 10.30 -12.43
CA LEU A 134 -5.36 10.11 -13.85
C LEU A 134 -3.88 10.36 -14.17
N ALA A 135 -3.28 11.42 -13.60
CA ALA A 135 -1.85 11.73 -13.77
C ALA A 135 -0.94 10.60 -13.29
N LEU A 136 -1.24 10.02 -12.11
CA LEU A 136 -0.52 8.86 -11.57
C LEU A 136 -0.69 7.61 -12.47
N GLN A 137 -1.90 7.34 -12.97
CA GLN A 137 -2.11 6.23 -13.90
C GLN A 137 -1.34 6.43 -15.20
N SER A 138 -1.38 7.64 -15.76
CA SER A 138 -0.64 8.01 -16.98
C SER A 138 0.88 7.88 -16.78
N TYR A 139 1.40 8.28 -15.62
CA TYR A 139 2.82 8.14 -15.28
C TYR A 139 3.29 6.68 -15.37
N ASN A 140 2.46 5.73 -14.94
CA ASN A 140 2.78 4.30 -14.98
C ASN A 140 2.53 3.66 -16.35
N CYS A 141 1.42 3.99 -17.02
CA CYS A 141 0.98 3.33 -18.25
C CYS A 141 1.93 3.55 -19.44
N VAL A 142 2.48 4.74 -19.60
CA VAL A 142 3.41 5.05 -20.70
C VAL A 142 4.76 4.38 -20.51
N LYS A 143 5.18 4.15 -19.27
CA LYS A 143 6.42 3.42 -19.00
C LYS A 143 6.30 1.93 -19.31
N ARG A 144 5.11 1.34 -19.20
CA ARG A 144 4.89 -0.11 -19.39
C ARG A 144 4.37 -0.52 -20.77
N SER A 145 4.18 0.44 -21.68
CA SER A 145 3.69 0.20 -23.06
C SER A 145 4.82 -0.02 -24.04
#